data_AF-A0A9D8B7D1-F1
#
_entry.id   AF-A0A9D8B7D1-F1
#
_cell.length_a   1.000
_cell.length_b   1.000
_cell.length_c   1.000
_cell.angle_alpha   90.00
_cell.angle_beta   90.00
_cell.angle_gamma   90.00
#
_symmetry.space_group_name_H-M   'P 1'
#
loop_
_entity.id
_entity.type
_entity.pdbx_description
1 polymer ?
#
loop_
_entity_poly.entity_id
_entity_poly.type
_entity_poly.pdbx_seq_one_letter_code
_entity_poly.pdbx_strand_id
1 'polypeptide(L)'
;MNQADDLARRILDRVEERIDLAHVEQARARRRAALDYAPVDRLPLTIYLPLESADLAPYPYAEAFADPAKMMVNELLGGFTSLYRAVDLRDDAPYCLRPNLGTVVIASMFGAETRLVENNPPWVTPLGDVRQIRDIVNAPLADVRAGLGQRVVDQYAYYHTVVADYPRCRAALRFTLPDLQGPFSTAELLWGSAIYPAFYDEVELVRALLDKITIQMLRVYRAIIGLTREGADDGYCHQHAVMIKGNLLIRDDSMINLSPKMYRDIVLPHDQRLGDELGGIGVHFCGNGMHQVQNLLRIPSVQSLDLGQPEQNDVDALYALAAPKRVALVRISVPKSELNAARLKQRFPTGVNLVANAESVAHAHALLKQYLASE
;
A
#
# COMPACT_ATOMS: atom_id res chain seq x y z
N MET A 1 -15.22 -17.48 22.14
CA MET A 1 -14.82 -16.17 21.59
C MET A 1 -13.88 -15.54 22.59
N ASN A 2 -12.74 -15.06 22.12
CA ASN A 2 -11.81 -14.34 22.97
C ASN A 2 -12.22 -12.85 23.04
N GLN A 3 -11.66 -12.09 23.98
CA GLN A 3 -11.98 -10.67 24.17
C GLN A 3 -11.79 -9.82 22.90
N ALA A 4 -10.87 -10.20 22.01
CA ALA A 4 -10.59 -9.49 20.78
C ALA A 4 -11.67 -9.71 19.72
N ASP A 5 -12.26 -10.91 19.63
CA ASP A 5 -13.39 -11.19 18.75
C ASP A 5 -14.61 -10.33 19.12
N ASP A 6 -14.92 -10.25 20.43
CA ASP A 6 -16.04 -9.44 20.92
C ASP A 6 -15.83 -7.95 20.62
N LEU A 7 -14.60 -7.47 20.77
CA LEU A 7 -14.22 -6.10 20.45
C LEU A 7 -14.32 -5.81 18.94
N ALA A 8 -13.83 -6.72 18.09
CA ALA A 8 -13.94 -6.59 16.64
C ALA A 8 -15.42 -6.53 16.20
N ARG A 9 -16.28 -7.40 16.74
CA ARG A 9 -17.72 -7.39 16.48
C ARG A 9 -18.37 -6.08 16.92
N ARG A 10 -18.09 -5.62 18.14
CA ARG A 10 -18.60 -4.35 18.66
C ARG A 10 -18.22 -3.15 17.78
N ILE A 11 -16.99 -3.13 17.24
CA ILE A 11 -16.56 -2.09 16.30
C ILE A 11 -17.34 -2.22 14.98
N LEU A 12 -17.48 -3.43 14.46
CA LEU A 12 -18.21 -3.70 13.22
C LEU A 12 -19.71 -3.41 13.32
N ASP A 13 -20.37 -3.66 14.45
CA ASP A 13 -21.78 -3.31 14.66
C ASP A 13 -21.99 -1.80 14.41
N ARG A 14 -21.12 -0.98 14.99
CA ARG A 14 -21.16 0.47 14.80
C ARG A 14 -20.80 0.88 13.37
N VAL A 15 -19.77 0.28 12.78
CA VAL A 15 -19.35 0.58 11.40
C VAL A 15 -20.46 0.21 10.43
N GLU A 16 -21.04 -0.98 10.58
CA GLU A 16 -22.18 -1.48 9.81
C GLU A 16 -23.31 -0.47 9.88
N GLU A 17 -23.74 -0.05 11.07
CA GLU A 17 -24.82 0.93 11.27
C GLU A 17 -24.66 2.23 10.48
N ARG A 18 -23.41 2.67 10.26
CA ARG A 18 -23.09 4.01 9.75
C ARG A 18 -22.58 4.08 8.32
N ILE A 19 -22.15 2.97 7.74
CA ILE A 19 -21.73 2.95 6.34
C ILE A 19 -22.87 3.44 5.43
N ASP A 20 -22.56 4.47 4.65
CA ASP A 20 -23.38 4.98 3.54
C ASP A 20 -22.85 4.39 2.22
N LEU A 21 -23.48 3.32 1.73
CA LEU A 21 -23.04 2.62 0.52
C LEU A 21 -23.14 3.49 -0.74
N ALA A 22 -24.09 4.44 -0.79
CA ALA A 22 -24.21 5.35 -1.93
C ALA A 22 -23.01 6.30 -1.98
N HIS A 23 -22.57 6.82 -0.82
CA HIS A 23 -21.35 7.61 -0.72
C HIS A 23 -20.11 6.81 -1.09
N VAL A 24 -19.97 5.57 -0.62
CA VAL A 24 -18.83 4.68 -0.94
C VAL A 24 -18.68 4.49 -2.46
N GLU A 25 -19.78 4.22 -3.17
CA GLU A 25 -19.75 4.05 -4.62
C GLU A 25 -19.47 5.38 -5.36
N GLN A 26 -20.01 6.51 -4.90
CA GLN A 26 -19.67 7.83 -5.46
C GLN A 26 -18.18 8.15 -5.29
N ALA A 27 -17.63 7.94 -4.09
CA ALA A 27 -16.20 8.12 -3.81
C ALA A 27 -15.34 7.18 -4.67
N ARG A 28 -15.78 5.93 -4.87
CA ARG A 28 -15.10 4.97 -5.77
C ARG A 28 -15.08 5.47 -7.21
N ALA A 29 -16.22 5.93 -7.73
CA ALA A 29 -16.33 6.45 -9.09
C ALA A 29 -15.44 7.69 -9.30
N ARG A 30 -15.42 8.62 -8.34
CA ARG A 30 -14.54 9.81 -8.38
C ARG A 30 -13.07 9.42 -8.40
N ARG A 31 -12.65 8.49 -7.55
CA ARG A 31 -11.27 7.98 -7.51
C ARG A 31 -10.85 7.35 -8.83
N ARG A 32 -11.67 6.46 -9.40
CA ARG A 32 -11.38 5.85 -10.71
C ARG A 32 -11.28 6.90 -11.81
N ALA A 33 -12.26 7.81 -11.90
CA ALA A 33 -12.24 8.88 -12.88
C ALA A 33 -10.97 9.74 -12.78
N ALA A 34 -10.55 10.11 -11.56
CA ALA A 34 -9.31 10.84 -11.36
C ALA A 34 -8.09 10.05 -11.84
N LEU A 35 -7.92 8.81 -11.37
CA LEU A 35 -6.77 7.97 -11.73
C LEU A 35 -6.75 7.58 -13.22
N ASP A 36 -7.90 7.62 -13.88
CA ASP A 36 -8.03 7.42 -15.33
C ASP A 36 -7.77 8.66 -16.16
N TYR A 37 -7.45 9.80 -15.56
CA TYR A 37 -7.39 11.08 -16.26
C TYR A 37 -8.70 11.44 -16.96
N ALA A 38 -9.84 11.02 -16.40
CA ALA A 38 -11.15 11.47 -16.82
C ALA A 38 -11.53 12.78 -16.09
N PRO A 39 -12.46 13.58 -16.63
CA PRO A 39 -12.97 14.75 -15.93
C PRO A 39 -13.59 14.37 -14.58
N VAL A 40 -13.29 15.16 -13.56
CA VAL A 40 -13.86 15.02 -12.21
C VAL A 40 -14.50 16.33 -11.76
N ASP A 41 -15.50 16.25 -10.89
CA ASP A 41 -16.09 17.41 -10.23
C ASP A 41 -15.04 18.14 -9.37
N ARG A 42 -14.31 17.36 -8.57
CA ARG A 42 -13.17 17.74 -7.74
C ARG A 42 -12.19 16.58 -7.67
N LEU A 43 -10.94 16.84 -7.30
CA LEU A 43 -10.01 15.74 -7.02
C LEU A 43 -10.53 14.91 -5.82
N PRO A 44 -10.28 13.60 -5.78
CA PRO A 44 -10.51 12.79 -4.59
C PRO A 44 -9.63 13.30 -3.44
N LEU A 45 -10.19 13.37 -2.24
CA LEU A 45 -9.48 13.71 -1.01
C LEU A 45 -9.74 12.63 0.04
N THR A 46 -8.67 12.03 0.55
CA THR A 46 -8.70 11.14 1.71
C THR A 46 -8.12 11.87 2.92
N ILE A 47 -8.84 11.89 4.03
CA ILE A 47 -8.39 12.51 5.28
C ILE A 47 -8.06 11.40 6.27
N TYR A 48 -6.79 11.31 6.65
CA TYR A 48 -6.33 10.36 7.66
C TYR A 48 -6.75 10.85 9.03
N LEU A 49 -7.54 10.02 9.72
CA LEU A 49 -8.12 10.28 11.02
C LEU A 49 -7.33 9.57 12.10
N PRO A 50 -6.97 10.26 13.19
CA PRO A 50 -6.44 9.60 14.37
C PRO A 50 -7.55 8.79 15.05
N LEU A 51 -7.16 7.82 15.88
CA LEU A 51 -8.08 7.22 16.82
C LEU A 51 -8.43 8.25 17.90
N GLU A 52 -9.72 8.59 17.98
CA GLU A 52 -10.27 9.38 19.08
C GLU A 52 -11.35 8.53 19.75
N SER A 53 -11.09 7.96 20.94
CA SER A 53 -12.07 7.19 21.72
C SER A 53 -11.71 7.22 23.20
N ALA A 54 -12.71 7.16 24.08
CA ALA A 54 -12.50 7.11 25.54
C ALA A 54 -12.33 5.68 26.07
N ASP A 55 -12.75 4.69 25.28
CA ASP A 55 -13.05 3.33 25.72
C ASP A 55 -12.53 2.25 24.77
N LEU A 56 -11.90 2.65 23.66
CA LEU A 56 -11.31 1.77 22.66
C LEU A 56 -9.84 2.15 22.49
N ALA A 57 -8.97 1.14 22.44
CA ALA A 57 -7.55 1.29 22.17
C ALA A 57 -7.08 0.12 21.30
N PRO A 58 -6.10 0.34 20.40
CA PRO A 58 -5.47 -0.74 19.67
C PRO A 58 -4.65 -1.60 20.65
N TYR A 59 -4.50 -2.88 20.31
CA TYR A 59 -3.57 -3.77 20.99
C TYR A 59 -2.11 -3.40 20.64
N PRO A 60 -1.15 -3.70 21.53
CA PRO A 60 0.27 -3.64 21.18
C PRO A 60 0.54 -4.42 19.88
N TYR A 61 1.34 -3.85 18.97
CA TYR A 61 1.55 -4.43 17.65
C TYR A 61 2.08 -5.87 17.72
N ALA A 62 2.96 -6.19 18.69
CA ALA A 62 3.47 -7.56 18.84
C ALA A 62 2.36 -8.58 19.15
N GLU A 63 1.36 -8.19 19.93
CA GLU A 63 0.19 -9.03 20.20
C GLU A 63 -0.71 -9.15 18.96
N ALA A 64 -0.97 -8.02 18.29
CA ALA A 64 -1.78 -7.98 17.08
C ALA A 64 -1.14 -8.76 15.93
N PHE A 65 0.19 -8.76 15.83
CA PHE A 65 0.91 -9.57 14.87
C PHE A 65 0.55 -11.04 15.08
N ALA A 66 0.60 -11.56 16.32
CA ALA A 66 0.39 -12.97 16.61
C ALA A 66 -1.09 -13.44 16.57
N ASP A 67 -2.07 -12.53 16.54
CA ASP A 67 -3.49 -12.85 16.70
C ASP A 67 -4.36 -12.14 15.64
N PRO A 68 -5.06 -12.89 14.76
CA PRO A 68 -5.88 -12.30 13.71
C PRO A 68 -7.00 -11.36 14.17
N ALA A 69 -7.59 -11.62 15.34
CA ALA A 69 -8.65 -10.80 15.91
C ALA A 69 -8.09 -9.46 16.37
N LYS A 70 -6.97 -9.49 17.10
CA LYS A 70 -6.28 -8.28 17.54
C LYS A 70 -5.78 -7.46 16.35
N MET A 71 -5.28 -8.10 15.29
CA MET A 71 -4.92 -7.41 14.05
C MET A 71 -6.11 -6.69 13.42
N MET A 72 -7.27 -7.35 13.35
CA MET A 72 -8.48 -6.73 12.81
C MET A 72 -8.91 -5.51 13.62
N VAL A 73 -8.89 -5.60 14.95
CA VAL A 73 -9.17 -4.47 15.84
C VAL A 73 -8.21 -3.31 15.56
N ASN A 74 -6.91 -3.58 15.44
CA ASN A 74 -5.93 -2.54 15.13
C ASN A 74 -6.18 -1.87 13.78
N GLU A 75 -6.44 -2.65 12.72
CA GLU A 75 -6.73 -2.09 11.39
C GLU A 75 -8.03 -1.27 11.37
N LEU A 76 -9.06 -1.68 12.12
CA LEU A 76 -10.32 -0.93 12.24
C LEU A 76 -10.18 0.37 13.04
N LEU A 77 -9.33 0.38 14.07
CA LEU A 77 -9.18 1.54 14.98
C LEU A 77 -8.09 2.51 14.53
N GLY A 78 -6.99 2.02 13.98
CA GLY A 78 -5.76 2.80 13.80
C GLY A 78 -4.80 2.18 12.79
N GLY A 79 -5.33 1.65 11.68
CA GLY A 79 -4.53 1.36 10.48
C GLY A 79 -3.96 2.65 9.87
N PHE A 80 -4.08 2.82 8.55
CA PHE A 80 -3.70 4.11 7.92
C PHE A 80 -4.64 5.27 8.28
N THR A 81 -5.91 4.96 8.54
CA THR A 81 -6.91 5.89 9.05
C THR A 81 -7.86 5.12 9.97
N SER A 82 -8.39 5.76 11.00
CA SER A 82 -9.37 5.13 11.89
C SER A 82 -10.69 4.87 11.16
N LEU A 83 -10.94 3.63 10.71
CA LEU A 83 -12.22 3.27 10.05
C LEU A 83 -13.42 3.49 10.98
N TYR A 84 -13.22 3.27 12.28
CA TYR A 84 -14.20 3.58 13.32
C TYR A 84 -14.74 5.01 13.24
N ARG A 85 -13.91 5.98 12.83
CA ARG A 85 -14.27 7.39 12.66
C ARG A 85 -14.52 7.76 11.19
N ALA A 86 -13.82 7.14 10.25
CA ALA A 86 -13.90 7.47 8.82
C ALA A 86 -15.30 7.27 8.24
N VAL A 87 -16.09 6.33 8.76
CA VAL A 87 -17.49 6.14 8.33
C VAL A 87 -18.41 7.34 8.60
N ASP A 88 -18.03 8.24 9.52
CA ASP A 88 -18.78 9.47 9.79
C ASP A 88 -18.34 10.65 8.91
N LEU A 89 -17.19 10.53 8.24
CA LEU A 89 -16.62 11.56 7.39
C LEU A 89 -16.95 11.26 5.93
N ARG A 90 -17.51 12.23 5.22
CA ARG A 90 -17.89 12.11 3.81
C ARG A 90 -16.74 12.51 2.86
N ASP A 91 -15.52 12.07 3.16
CA ASP A 91 -14.36 12.21 2.27
C ASP A 91 -14.35 11.06 1.23
N ASP A 92 -13.26 10.87 0.49
CA ASP A 92 -13.16 9.81 -0.53
C ASP A 92 -12.39 8.57 -0.08
N ALA A 93 -12.17 8.39 1.22
CA ALA A 93 -11.38 7.28 1.75
C ALA A 93 -12.03 5.91 1.43
N PRO A 94 -11.31 4.96 0.79
CA PRO A 94 -11.68 3.55 0.87
C PRO A 94 -11.56 3.01 2.30
N TYR A 95 -12.42 2.06 2.64
CA TYR A 95 -12.34 1.36 3.92
C TYR A 95 -11.52 0.09 3.77
N CYS A 96 -10.22 0.18 4.08
CA CYS A 96 -9.26 -0.88 3.85
C CYS A 96 -8.94 -1.68 5.13
N LEU A 97 -8.93 -3.00 5.02
CA LEU A 97 -8.29 -3.89 5.98
C LEU A 97 -7.11 -4.59 5.31
N ARG A 98 -5.96 -4.61 5.97
CA ARG A 98 -4.75 -5.24 5.44
C ARG A 98 -4.26 -6.30 6.42
N PRO A 99 -3.85 -7.49 5.96
CA PRO A 99 -2.99 -8.35 6.75
C PRO A 99 -1.67 -7.64 7.05
N ASN A 100 -1.61 -6.94 8.18
CA ASN A 100 -0.52 -6.07 8.57
C ASN A 100 0.60 -6.89 9.22
N LEU A 101 1.31 -7.63 8.37
CA LEU A 101 2.42 -8.51 8.74
C LEU A 101 3.80 -7.89 8.44
N GLY A 102 3.83 -6.57 8.20
CA GLY A 102 5.02 -5.82 7.82
C GLY A 102 5.54 -6.13 6.42
N THR A 103 6.74 -5.61 6.11
CA THR A 103 7.40 -5.69 4.80
C THR A 103 8.15 -7.01 4.56
N VAL A 104 8.04 -7.96 5.48
CA VAL A 104 8.92 -9.13 5.55
C VAL A 104 8.30 -10.39 4.94
N VAL A 105 7.07 -10.30 4.41
CA VAL A 105 6.30 -11.47 3.96
C VAL A 105 7.06 -12.28 2.92
N ILE A 106 7.49 -11.66 1.82
CA ILE A 106 8.23 -12.37 0.75
C ILE A 106 9.61 -12.82 1.25
N ALA A 107 10.35 -11.96 1.95
CA ALA A 107 11.68 -12.30 2.46
C ALA A 107 11.64 -13.51 3.43
N SER A 108 10.61 -13.62 4.27
CA SER A 108 10.43 -14.75 5.19
C SER A 108 10.26 -16.10 4.48
N MET A 109 9.75 -16.10 3.24
CA MET A 109 9.59 -17.33 2.44
C MET A 109 10.94 -17.89 1.99
N PHE A 110 11.97 -17.04 1.91
CA PHE A 110 13.34 -17.44 1.58
C PHE A 110 14.16 -17.82 2.82
N GLY A 111 13.50 -18.07 3.96
CA GLY A 111 14.13 -18.55 5.20
C GLY A 111 14.74 -17.45 6.06
N ALA A 112 14.51 -16.18 5.72
CA ALA A 112 15.03 -15.07 6.50
C ALA A 112 14.31 -14.93 7.84
N GLU A 113 15.07 -14.73 8.92
CA GLU A 113 14.50 -14.63 10.27
C GLU A 113 13.76 -13.28 10.43
N THR A 114 12.47 -13.35 10.75
CA THR A 114 11.65 -12.18 11.06
C THR A 114 11.68 -11.88 12.55
N ARG A 115 12.02 -10.65 12.94
CA ARG A 115 12.06 -10.23 14.35
C ARG A 115 11.13 -9.06 14.59
N LEU A 116 10.45 -9.08 15.74
CA LEU A 116 9.75 -7.92 16.29
C LEU A 116 10.59 -7.37 17.44
N VAL A 117 10.78 -6.06 17.45
CA VAL A 117 11.41 -5.35 18.57
C VAL A 117 10.35 -4.44 19.17
N GLU A 118 9.96 -4.75 20.40
CA GLU A 118 8.88 -4.05 21.12
C GLU A 118 7.58 -4.07 20.29
N ASN A 119 7.01 -2.90 19.99
CA ASN A 119 5.78 -2.75 19.21
C ASN A 119 6.04 -2.19 17.80
N ASN A 120 7.25 -2.35 17.27
CA ASN A 120 7.56 -1.94 15.91
C ASN A 120 7.15 -3.01 14.89
N PRO A 121 6.86 -2.62 13.63
CA PRO A 121 6.71 -3.56 12.52
C PRO A 121 7.91 -4.52 12.42
N PRO A 122 7.70 -5.77 11.97
CA PRO A 122 8.78 -6.74 11.91
C PRO A 122 9.83 -6.32 10.88
N TRP A 123 11.09 -6.68 11.16
CA TRP A 123 12.17 -6.60 10.19
C TRP A 123 12.78 -7.98 9.93
N VAL A 124 13.61 -8.07 8.90
CA VAL A 124 14.41 -9.25 8.60
C VAL A 124 15.79 -9.07 9.22
N THR A 125 16.33 -10.13 9.82
CA THR A 125 17.78 -10.21 10.07
C THR A 125 18.46 -10.62 8.77
N PRO A 126 19.24 -9.73 8.12
CA PRO A 126 19.82 -10.05 6.83
C PRO A 126 20.78 -11.22 6.94
N LEU A 127 20.87 -12.01 5.87
CA LEU A 127 21.83 -13.11 5.77
C LEU A 127 23.26 -12.57 5.72
N GLY A 128 23.49 -11.45 5.03
CA GLY A 128 24.77 -10.74 4.99
C GLY A 128 25.91 -11.48 4.26
N ASP A 129 25.72 -12.74 3.86
CA ASP A 129 26.71 -13.57 3.17
C ASP A 129 26.30 -13.89 1.73
N VAL A 130 27.20 -13.56 0.79
CA VAL A 130 27.07 -13.87 -0.65
C VAL A 130 26.81 -15.36 -0.90
N ARG A 131 27.38 -16.27 -0.08
CA ARG A 131 27.14 -17.72 -0.23
C ARG A 131 25.69 -18.07 0.06
N GLN A 132 25.11 -17.53 1.13
CA GLN A 132 23.71 -17.76 1.48
C GLN A 132 22.75 -17.19 0.43
N ILE A 133 23.09 -16.05 -0.18
CA ILE A 133 22.33 -15.51 -1.30
C ILE A 133 22.40 -16.44 -2.52
N ARG A 134 23.58 -16.98 -2.84
CA ARG A 134 23.74 -17.97 -3.89
C ARG A 134 22.93 -19.24 -3.62
N ASP A 135 22.87 -19.67 -2.37
CA ASP A 135 22.04 -20.80 -1.95
C ASP A 135 20.54 -20.53 -2.18
N ILE A 136 20.05 -19.32 -1.86
CA ILE A 136 18.66 -18.90 -2.17
C ILE A 136 18.38 -18.97 -3.68
N VAL A 137 19.28 -18.43 -4.50
CA VAL A 137 19.12 -18.41 -5.96
C VAL A 137 19.02 -19.83 -6.51
N ASN A 138 19.89 -20.73 -6.05
CA ASN A 138 20.00 -22.11 -6.50
C ASN A 138 18.93 -23.05 -5.94
N ALA A 139 18.36 -22.74 -4.77
CA ALA A 139 17.29 -23.54 -4.17
C ALA A 139 16.01 -23.50 -5.01
N PRO A 140 15.10 -24.49 -4.93
CA PRO A 140 13.77 -24.38 -5.53
C PRO A 140 13.00 -23.16 -5.00
N LEU A 141 12.00 -22.69 -5.76
CA LEU A 141 11.10 -21.65 -5.25
C LEU A 141 10.35 -22.15 -4.02
N ALA A 142 10.20 -21.29 -3.01
CA ALA A 142 9.50 -21.62 -1.78
C ALA A 142 7.99 -21.86 -2.00
N ASP A 143 7.37 -22.65 -1.13
CA ASP A 143 5.90 -22.72 -1.08
C ASP A 143 5.33 -21.33 -0.76
N VAL A 144 4.20 -20.95 -1.36
CA VAL A 144 3.56 -19.64 -1.12
C VAL A 144 3.04 -19.50 0.32
N ARG A 145 2.94 -20.60 1.07
CA ARG A 145 2.59 -20.67 2.50
C ARG A 145 3.80 -20.69 3.43
N ALA A 146 5.02 -20.78 2.91
CA ALA A 146 6.23 -20.74 3.73
C ALA A 146 6.39 -19.39 4.46
N GLY A 147 7.21 -19.36 5.52
CA GLY A 147 7.41 -18.15 6.34
C GLY A 147 6.07 -17.60 6.87
N LEU A 148 5.78 -16.33 6.56
CA LEU A 148 4.52 -15.69 6.92
C LEU A 148 3.37 -15.94 5.94
N GLY A 149 3.57 -16.70 4.86
CA GLY A 149 2.57 -16.95 3.82
C GLY A 149 1.29 -17.58 4.35
N GLN A 150 1.37 -18.60 5.21
CA GLN A 150 0.19 -19.20 5.83
C GLN A 150 -0.56 -18.18 6.71
N ARG A 151 0.15 -17.31 7.43
CA ARG A 151 -0.48 -16.28 8.28
C ARG A 151 -1.24 -15.23 7.48
N VAL A 152 -0.78 -14.89 6.26
CA VAL A 152 -1.55 -14.06 5.32
C VAL A 152 -2.89 -14.72 4.99
N VAL A 153 -2.87 -16.02 4.65
CA VAL A 153 -4.08 -16.78 4.31
C VAL A 153 -5.02 -16.88 5.52
N ASP A 154 -4.48 -17.18 6.70
CA ASP A 154 -5.25 -17.28 7.94
C ASP A 154 -5.93 -15.94 8.29
N GLN A 155 -5.24 -14.82 8.07
CA GLN A 155 -5.79 -13.49 8.30
C GLN A 155 -6.98 -13.19 7.37
N TYR A 156 -6.88 -13.53 6.08
CA TYR A 156 -8.01 -13.35 5.17
C TYR A 156 -9.19 -14.25 5.53
N ALA A 157 -8.93 -15.51 5.89
CA ALA A 157 -9.97 -16.43 6.35
C ALA A 157 -10.70 -15.86 7.57
N TYR A 158 -9.95 -15.28 8.51
CA TYR A 158 -10.51 -14.58 9.67
C TYR A 158 -11.37 -13.38 9.24
N TYR A 159 -10.83 -12.47 8.41
CA TYR A 159 -11.59 -11.30 7.94
C TYR A 159 -12.90 -11.68 7.26
N HIS A 160 -12.89 -12.66 6.34
CA HIS A 160 -14.11 -13.13 5.67
C HIS A 160 -15.12 -13.72 6.65
N THR A 161 -14.66 -14.49 7.63
CA THR A 161 -15.52 -15.08 8.66
C THR A 161 -16.20 -14.01 9.50
N VAL A 162 -15.43 -13.02 9.99
CA VAL A 162 -15.96 -12.00 10.90
C VAL A 162 -16.92 -11.06 10.20
N VAL A 163 -16.65 -10.64 8.96
CA VAL A 163 -17.54 -9.70 8.24
C VAL A 163 -18.74 -10.38 7.56
N ALA A 164 -18.86 -11.72 7.64
CA ALA A 164 -19.90 -12.47 6.93
C ALA A 164 -21.32 -12.00 7.30
N ASP A 165 -21.53 -11.67 8.58
CA ASP A 165 -22.81 -11.26 9.17
C ASP A 165 -23.13 -9.76 8.95
N TYR A 166 -22.22 -8.99 8.35
CA TYR A 166 -22.30 -7.53 8.23
C TYR A 166 -22.41 -7.11 6.76
N PRO A 167 -23.62 -6.99 6.19
CA PRO A 167 -23.81 -6.82 4.74
C PRO A 167 -23.22 -5.51 4.19
N ARG A 168 -23.32 -4.38 4.91
CA ARG A 168 -22.74 -3.11 4.44
C ARG A 168 -21.22 -3.10 4.59
N CYS A 169 -20.69 -3.60 5.69
CA CYS A 169 -19.25 -3.85 5.84
C CYS A 169 -18.75 -4.76 4.72
N ARG A 170 -19.48 -5.83 4.39
CA ARG A 170 -19.09 -6.76 3.34
C ARG A 170 -19.01 -6.09 1.96
N ALA A 171 -19.94 -5.20 1.66
CA ALA A 171 -19.96 -4.43 0.42
C ALA A 171 -18.86 -3.35 0.36
N ALA A 172 -18.63 -2.64 1.46
CA ALA A 172 -17.77 -1.46 1.51
C ALA A 172 -16.30 -1.76 1.82
N LEU A 173 -16.01 -2.72 2.72
CA LEU A 173 -14.64 -3.03 3.14
C LEU A 173 -13.85 -3.69 2.01
N ARG A 174 -12.65 -3.17 1.75
CA ARG A 174 -11.65 -3.73 0.86
C ARG A 174 -10.62 -4.49 1.68
N PHE A 175 -10.48 -5.78 1.41
CA PHE A 175 -9.35 -6.56 1.91
C PHE A 175 -8.24 -6.35 0.91
N THR A 176 -7.22 -5.61 1.33
CA THR A 176 -6.09 -5.23 0.49
C THR A 176 -5.06 -6.35 0.42
N LEU A 177 -4.14 -6.31 -0.55
CA LEU A 177 -2.94 -7.15 -0.52
C LEU A 177 -2.11 -6.84 0.74
N PRO A 178 -1.41 -7.84 1.34
CA PRO A 178 -0.41 -7.53 2.34
C PRO A 178 0.73 -6.72 1.68
N ASP A 179 1.67 -6.24 2.49
CA ASP A 179 2.87 -5.67 1.92
C ASP A 179 3.75 -6.78 1.30
N LEU A 180 3.83 -6.80 -0.03
CA LEU A 180 4.65 -7.76 -0.78
C LEU A 180 6.05 -7.20 -1.10
N GLN A 181 6.35 -5.97 -0.69
CA GLN A 181 7.52 -5.21 -1.12
C GLN A 181 7.67 -5.13 -2.66
N GLY A 182 8.78 -4.56 -3.11
CA GLY A 182 9.28 -4.72 -4.48
C GLY A 182 10.43 -5.71 -4.58
N PRO A 183 10.82 -6.11 -5.81
CA PRO A 183 11.93 -7.03 -6.03
C PRO A 183 13.21 -6.57 -5.35
N PHE A 184 13.59 -5.30 -5.54
CA PHE A 184 14.83 -4.77 -4.98
C PHE A 184 14.77 -4.57 -3.47
N SER A 185 13.70 -3.98 -2.93
CA SER A 185 13.56 -3.84 -1.48
C SER A 185 13.50 -5.18 -0.75
N THR A 186 12.94 -6.23 -1.37
CA THR A 186 13.04 -7.60 -0.83
C THR A 186 14.47 -8.13 -0.89
N ALA A 187 15.19 -7.91 -1.99
CA ALA A 187 16.59 -8.32 -2.11
C ALA A 187 17.48 -7.63 -1.05
N GLU A 188 17.25 -6.34 -0.81
CA GLU A 188 17.92 -5.59 0.25
C GLU A 188 17.59 -6.16 1.64
N LEU A 189 16.33 -6.51 1.93
CA LEU A 189 15.99 -7.14 3.23
C LEU A 189 16.74 -8.46 3.45
N LEU A 190 16.90 -9.26 2.39
CA LEU A 190 17.60 -10.55 2.46
C LEU A 190 19.12 -10.40 2.61
N TRP A 191 19.70 -9.49 1.83
CA TRP A 191 21.17 -9.37 1.70
C TRP A 191 21.74 -8.34 2.69
N GLY A 192 20.96 -7.34 3.06
CA GLY A 192 21.39 -6.19 3.86
C GLY A 192 22.26 -5.23 3.06
N SER A 193 23.00 -4.36 3.75
CA SER A 193 23.80 -3.30 3.14
C SER A 193 24.90 -3.81 2.19
N ALA A 194 25.28 -5.09 2.29
CA ALA A 194 26.24 -5.72 1.39
C ALA A 194 25.73 -5.83 -0.06
N ILE A 195 24.43 -5.63 -0.31
CA ILE A 195 23.88 -5.62 -1.67
C ILE A 195 24.40 -4.44 -2.49
N TYR A 196 24.67 -3.28 -1.89
CA TYR A 196 25.09 -2.08 -2.63
C TYR A 196 26.43 -2.24 -3.35
N PRO A 197 27.52 -2.74 -2.71
CA PRO A 197 28.73 -3.10 -3.44
C PRO A 197 28.53 -4.27 -4.42
N ALA A 198 27.58 -5.18 -4.16
CA ALA A 198 27.28 -6.30 -5.06
C ALA A 198 26.75 -5.86 -6.44
N PHE A 199 26.23 -4.63 -6.58
CA PHE A 199 25.90 -4.05 -7.90
C PHE A 199 27.13 -3.85 -8.81
N TYR A 200 28.34 -3.90 -8.25
CA TYR A 200 29.59 -3.83 -8.98
C TYR A 200 30.26 -5.20 -9.07
N ASP A 201 30.39 -5.88 -7.94
CA ASP A 201 31.25 -7.06 -7.83
C ASP A 201 30.52 -8.38 -8.15
N GLU A 202 29.20 -8.42 -7.98
CA GLU A 202 28.39 -9.65 -8.05
C GLU A 202 27.08 -9.41 -8.85
N VAL A 203 27.15 -8.59 -9.90
CA VAL A 203 25.96 -8.11 -10.65
C VAL A 203 25.07 -9.24 -11.16
N GLU A 204 25.65 -10.35 -11.63
CA GLU A 204 24.87 -11.50 -12.12
C GLU A 204 24.14 -12.22 -10.99
N LEU A 205 24.71 -12.25 -9.78
CA LEU A 205 24.02 -12.79 -8.60
C LEU A 205 22.88 -11.88 -8.17
N VAL A 206 23.07 -10.56 -8.21
CA VAL A 206 21.98 -9.59 -7.96
C VAL A 206 20.84 -9.82 -8.95
N ARG A 207 21.11 -9.93 -10.25
CA ARG A 207 20.10 -10.22 -11.28
C ARG A 207 19.37 -11.53 -11.02
N ALA A 208 20.10 -12.58 -10.69
CA ALA A 208 19.51 -13.89 -10.41
C ALA A 208 18.62 -13.88 -9.16
N LEU A 209 19.02 -13.14 -8.11
CA LEU A 209 18.20 -12.95 -6.91
C LEU A 209 16.93 -12.16 -7.22
N LEU A 210 17.03 -11.06 -7.95
CA LEU A 210 15.86 -10.25 -8.34
C LEU A 210 14.89 -11.06 -9.20
N ASP A 211 15.37 -11.87 -10.15
CA ASP A 211 14.51 -12.76 -10.94
C ASP A 211 13.79 -13.79 -10.05
N LYS A 212 14.53 -14.40 -9.11
CA LYS A 212 13.97 -15.35 -8.14
C LYS A 212 12.84 -14.73 -7.32
N ILE A 213 13.07 -13.54 -6.78
CA ILE A 213 12.09 -12.80 -5.98
C ILE A 213 10.89 -12.43 -6.84
N THR A 214 11.10 -11.93 -8.05
CA THR A 214 10.03 -11.55 -8.99
C THR A 214 9.09 -12.72 -9.27
N ILE A 215 9.65 -13.89 -9.58
CA ILE A 215 8.87 -15.11 -9.83
C ILE A 215 8.09 -15.51 -8.57
N GLN A 216 8.71 -15.43 -7.39
CA GLN A 216 8.04 -15.74 -6.14
C GLN A 216 6.89 -14.77 -5.84
N MET A 217 7.08 -13.47 -6.06
CA MET A 217 6.05 -12.44 -5.89
C MET A 217 4.84 -12.71 -6.80
N LEU A 218 5.06 -13.07 -8.07
CA LEU A 218 3.99 -13.45 -9.00
C LEU A 218 3.21 -14.67 -8.51
N ARG A 219 3.90 -15.69 -7.99
CA ARG A 219 3.25 -16.89 -7.43
C ARG A 219 2.42 -16.55 -6.20
N VAL A 220 2.95 -15.72 -5.29
CA VAL A 220 2.25 -15.29 -4.09
C VAL A 220 1.04 -14.45 -4.45
N TYR A 221 1.19 -13.46 -5.32
CA TYR A 221 0.08 -12.64 -5.82
C TYR A 221 -1.06 -13.51 -6.36
N ARG A 222 -0.76 -14.42 -7.28
CA ARG A 222 -1.76 -15.32 -7.89
C ARG A 222 -2.44 -16.23 -6.86
N ALA A 223 -1.72 -16.63 -5.81
CA ALA A 223 -2.26 -17.48 -4.76
C ALA A 223 -3.20 -16.73 -3.80
N ILE A 224 -3.00 -15.43 -3.58
CA ILE A 224 -3.74 -14.66 -2.57
C ILE A 224 -4.75 -13.67 -3.13
N ILE A 225 -4.65 -13.27 -4.41
CA ILE A 225 -5.52 -12.22 -4.96
C ILE A 225 -7.01 -12.56 -4.83
N GLY A 226 -7.39 -13.83 -5.00
CA GLY A 226 -8.77 -14.30 -4.83
C GLY A 226 -9.26 -14.30 -3.37
N LEU A 227 -8.36 -14.17 -2.39
CA LEU A 227 -8.70 -14.00 -0.98
C LEU A 227 -8.91 -12.54 -0.59
N THR A 228 -8.41 -11.62 -1.40
CA THR A 228 -8.62 -10.18 -1.25
C THR A 228 -10.05 -9.80 -1.66
N ARG A 229 -10.38 -8.51 -1.55
CA ARG A 229 -11.56 -7.93 -2.21
C ARG A 229 -11.16 -6.89 -3.25
N GLU A 230 -9.96 -7.08 -3.79
CA GLU A 230 -9.45 -6.43 -4.99
C GLU A 230 -9.76 -7.38 -6.15
N GLY A 231 -10.43 -6.90 -7.20
CA GLY A 231 -10.64 -7.73 -8.39
C GLY A 231 -9.31 -7.90 -9.11
N ALA A 232 -8.88 -9.14 -9.39
CA ALA A 232 -7.62 -9.41 -10.09
C ALA A 232 -7.50 -8.69 -11.45
N ASP A 233 -8.64 -8.36 -12.07
CA ASP A 233 -8.74 -7.66 -13.35
C ASP A 233 -9.43 -6.29 -13.24
N ASP A 234 -9.64 -5.74 -12.03
CA ASP A 234 -10.29 -4.43 -11.89
C ASP A 234 -9.39 -3.30 -12.42
N GLY A 235 -8.07 -3.52 -12.49
CA GLY A 235 -7.07 -2.53 -12.88
C GLY A 235 -6.70 -1.57 -11.75
N TYR A 236 -7.16 -1.85 -10.53
CA TYR A 236 -6.93 -1.06 -9.34
C TYR A 236 -6.72 -1.98 -8.16
N CYS A 237 -5.90 -1.53 -7.22
CA CYS A 237 -5.84 -2.09 -5.88
C CYS A 237 -5.99 -0.97 -4.85
N HIS A 238 -6.10 -1.32 -3.56
CA HIS A 238 -6.09 -0.35 -2.48
C HIS A 238 -4.93 -0.64 -1.54
N GLN A 239 -4.29 0.43 -1.11
CA GLN A 239 -3.20 0.44 -0.15
C GLN A 239 -3.22 1.77 0.57
N HIS A 240 -2.68 1.86 1.78
CA HIS A 240 -2.52 3.14 2.47
C HIS A 240 -3.83 3.95 2.65
N ALA A 241 -4.98 3.26 2.76
CA ALA A 241 -6.31 3.89 2.74
C ALA A 241 -6.57 4.78 1.51
N VAL A 242 -5.99 4.47 0.36
CA VAL A 242 -6.25 5.13 -0.94
C VAL A 242 -6.43 4.08 -2.05
N MET A 243 -7.01 4.51 -3.18
CA MET A 243 -7.06 3.70 -4.41
C MET A 243 -5.80 3.94 -5.22
N ILE A 244 -5.25 2.86 -5.78
CA ILE A 244 -4.06 2.81 -6.62
C ILE A 244 -4.49 2.31 -8.00
N LYS A 245 -3.95 2.89 -9.06
CA LYS A 245 -4.14 2.36 -10.42
C LYS A 245 -3.03 1.38 -10.74
N GLY A 246 -3.40 0.16 -11.11
CA GLY A 246 -2.54 -1.01 -11.17
C GLY A 246 -3.02 -2.10 -10.21
N ASN A 247 -2.86 -3.36 -10.62
CA ASN A 247 -3.31 -4.54 -9.89
C ASN A 247 -2.40 -4.91 -8.71
N LEU A 248 -1.19 -4.35 -8.67
CA LEU A 248 -0.23 -4.47 -7.57
C LEU A 248 0.44 -3.11 -7.33
N LEU A 249 0.67 -2.76 -6.07
CA LEU A 249 1.53 -1.65 -5.68
C LEU A 249 2.88 -2.22 -5.23
N ILE A 250 3.92 -1.98 -6.02
CA ILE A 250 5.30 -2.34 -5.69
C ILE A 250 5.83 -1.35 -4.66
N ARG A 251 6.45 -1.82 -3.56
CA ARG A 251 7.21 -0.95 -2.64
C ARG A 251 8.67 -0.92 -3.06
N ASP A 252 9.08 0.17 -3.67
CA ASP A 252 10.44 0.36 -4.13
C ASP A 252 11.10 1.49 -3.33
N ASP A 253 11.15 1.31 -2.01
CA ASP A 253 11.77 2.31 -1.12
C ASP A 253 13.28 2.34 -1.27
N SER A 254 13.88 1.23 -1.70
CA SER A 254 15.33 1.07 -1.76
C SER A 254 15.91 1.62 -3.07
N MET A 255 15.12 1.77 -4.16
CA MET A 255 15.64 2.33 -5.43
C MET A 255 16.18 3.75 -5.30
N ILE A 256 15.76 4.51 -4.29
CA ILE A 256 16.25 5.89 -4.07
C ILE A 256 17.75 5.92 -3.73
N ASN A 257 18.29 4.78 -3.29
CA ASN A 257 19.72 4.60 -2.98
C ASN A 257 20.55 4.20 -4.22
N LEU A 258 19.91 3.95 -5.37
CA LEU A 258 20.58 3.52 -6.59
C LEU A 258 20.77 4.69 -7.55
N SER A 259 21.84 4.66 -8.34
CA SER A 259 21.95 5.57 -9.48
C SER A 259 20.85 5.26 -10.52
N PRO A 260 20.43 6.25 -11.35
CA PRO A 260 19.47 6.00 -12.42
C PRO A 260 19.92 4.91 -13.41
N LYS A 261 21.23 4.73 -13.59
CA LYS A 261 21.78 3.68 -14.45
C LYS A 261 21.62 2.29 -13.82
N MET A 262 21.94 2.16 -12.53
CA MET A 262 21.81 0.89 -11.82
C MET A 262 20.37 0.40 -11.78
N TYR A 263 19.43 1.28 -11.40
CA TYR A 263 18.02 0.93 -11.39
C TYR A 263 17.55 0.49 -12.78
N ARG A 264 17.79 1.29 -13.81
CA ARG A 264 17.37 1.00 -15.18
C ARG A 264 17.93 -0.32 -15.71
N ASP A 265 19.21 -0.57 -15.49
CA ASP A 265 19.89 -1.69 -16.12
C ASP A 265 19.67 -3.00 -15.34
N ILE A 266 19.39 -2.93 -14.02
CA ILE A 266 19.36 -4.10 -13.13
C ILE A 266 17.98 -4.33 -12.51
N VAL A 267 17.32 -3.32 -11.95
CA VAL A 267 16.07 -3.48 -11.18
C VAL A 267 14.83 -3.35 -12.06
N LEU A 268 14.77 -2.32 -12.91
CA LEU A 268 13.63 -1.99 -13.77
C LEU A 268 13.07 -3.19 -14.56
N PRO A 269 13.89 -4.09 -15.15
CA PRO A 269 13.35 -5.24 -15.88
C PRO A 269 12.44 -6.15 -15.04
N HIS A 270 12.65 -6.19 -13.73
CA HIS A 270 11.88 -7.00 -12.79
C HIS A 270 10.55 -6.34 -12.43
N ASP A 271 10.56 -5.02 -12.16
CA ASP A 271 9.33 -4.25 -11.94
C ASP A 271 8.44 -4.26 -13.19
N GLN A 272 9.06 -4.08 -14.36
CA GLN A 272 8.39 -4.20 -15.65
C GLN A 272 7.70 -5.55 -15.81
N ARG A 273 8.40 -6.65 -15.49
CA ARG A 273 7.85 -8.00 -15.58
C ARG A 273 6.64 -8.19 -14.67
N LEU A 274 6.68 -7.66 -13.44
CA LEU A 274 5.51 -7.68 -12.54
C LEU A 274 4.33 -6.95 -13.18
N GLY A 275 4.56 -5.76 -13.74
CA GLY A 275 3.53 -4.99 -14.42
C GLY A 275 2.95 -5.70 -15.64
N ASP A 276 3.79 -6.30 -16.48
CA ASP A 276 3.36 -6.99 -17.70
C ASP A 276 2.57 -8.27 -17.39
N GLU A 277 3.01 -9.05 -16.41
CA GLU A 277 2.33 -10.29 -16.03
C GLU A 277 1.04 -10.07 -15.23
N LEU A 278 0.87 -8.90 -14.60
CA LEU A 278 -0.28 -8.57 -13.77
C LEU A 278 -1.23 -7.53 -14.39
N GLY A 279 -0.94 -7.02 -15.59
CA GLY A 279 -1.81 -6.07 -16.30
C GLY A 279 -1.71 -4.61 -15.82
N GLY A 280 -0.70 -4.29 -15.02
CA GLY A 280 -0.40 -2.93 -14.56
C GLY A 280 -0.02 -2.87 -13.08
N ILE A 281 0.86 -1.92 -12.76
CA ILE A 281 1.37 -1.69 -11.40
C ILE A 281 1.30 -0.21 -11.01
N GLY A 282 1.10 0.04 -9.73
CA GLY A 282 1.57 1.26 -9.09
C GLY A 282 2.98 1.05 -8.53
N VAL A 283 3.75 2.13 -8.40
CA VAL A 283 5.06 2.10 -7.72
C VAL A 283 5.04 3.07 -6.55
N HIS A 284 5.38 2.57 -5.37
CA HIS A 284 5.54 3.34 -4.16
C HIS A 284 7.02 3.59 -3.87
N PHE A 285 7.34 4.78 -3.37
CA PHE A 285 8.62 5.05 -2.75
C PHE A 285 8.53 6.12 -1.65
N CYS A 286 9.35 5.95 -0.63
CA CYS A 286 9.61 6.95 0.40
C CYS A 286 10.73 7.92 0.00
N GLY A 287 10.77 9.07 0.65
CA GLY A 287 11.80 10.10 0.46
C GLY A 287 11.71 10.81 -0.88
N ASN A 288 12.86 11.29 -1.37
CA ASN A 288 12.98 11.95 -2.67
C ASN A 288 13.43 10.95 -3.75
N GLY A 289 12.52 10.63 -4.67
CA GLY A 289 12.74 9.72 -5.79
C GLY A 289 12.88 10.41 -7.16
N MET A 290 13.01 11.74 -7.21
CA MET A 290 12.91 12.50 -8.47
C MET A 290 13.93 12.05 -9.53
N HIS A 291 15.10 11.58 -9.11
CA HIS A 291 16.14 11.06 -10.01
C HIS A 291 15.75 9.74 -10.70
N GLN A 292 14.78 8.98 -10.17
CA GLN A 292 14.26 7.74 -10.77
C GLN A 292 13.00 7.94 -11.61
N VAL A 293 12.32 9.08 -11.52
CA VAL A 293 11.02 9.32 -12.19
C VAL A 293 11.07 9.02 -13.68
N GLN A 294 12.15 9.40 -14.37
CA GLN A 294 12.31 9.10 -15.80
C GLN A 294 12.38 7.59 -16.08
N ASN A 295 12.99 6.81 -15.19
CA ASN A 295 13.02 5.35 -15.31
C ASN A 295 11.64 4.76 -15.04
N LEU A 296 10.95 5.18 -13.97
CA LEU A 296 9.60 4.70 -13.64
C LEU A 296 8.61 4.97 -14.77
N LEU A 297 8.63 6.18 -15.33
CA LEU A 297 7.77 6.57 -16.45
C LEU A 297 8.16 5.95 -17.80
N ARG A 298 9.27 5.21 -17.87
CA ARG A 298 9.64 4.40 -19.05
C ARG A 298 9.01 3.01 -19.03
N ILE A 299 8.57 2.51 -17.87
CA ILE A 299 7.94 1.22 -17.71
C ILE A 299 6.49 1.34 -18.19
N PRO A 300 6.08 0.77 -19.35
CA PRO A 300 4.74 1.01 -19.90
C PRO A 300 3.60 0.50 -19.02
N SER A 301 3.88 -0.46 -18.14
CA SER A 301 2.92 -1.05 -17.21
C SER A 301 2.80 -0.28 -15.89
N VAL A 302 3.61 0.75 -15.65
CA VAL A 302 3.43 1.67 -14.52
C VAL A 302 2.27 2.63 -14.81
N GLN A 303 1.27 2.60 -13.93
CA GLN A 303 0.02 3.36 -14.09
C GLN A 303 -0.20 4.39 -12.98
N SER A 304 0.50 4.24 -11.85
CA SER A 304 0.49 5.25 -10.79
C SER A 304 1.79 5.28 -10.00
N LEU A 305 2.07 6.44 -9.40
CA LEU A 305 3.17 6.66 -8.47
C LEU A 305 2.58 7.06 -7.12
N ASP A 306 2.91 6.31 -6.07
CA ASP A 306 2.47 6.54 -4.68
C ASP A 306 3.62 7.14 -3.87
N LEU A 307 3.45 8.39 -3.40
CA LEU A 307 4.51 9.10 -2.69
C LEU A 307 4.39 8.91 -1.18
N GLY A 308 5.43 8.35 -0.55
CA GLY A 308 5.51 8.22 0.90
C GLY A 308 5.53 9.59 1.59
N GLN A 309 6.41 10.47 1.12
CA GLN A 309 6.61 11.86 1.58
C GLN A 309 6.52 12.80 0.36
N PRO A 310 5.31 13.11 -0.15
CA PRO A 310 5.13 13.98 -1.32
C PRO A 310 5.84 15.33 -1.17
N GLU A 311 5.93 15.87 0.05
CA GLU A 311 6.61 17.13 0.37
C GLU A 311 8.13 17.14 0.11
N GLN A 312 8.75 15.97 -0.03
CA GLN A 312 10.17 15.85 -0.38
C GLN A 312 10.42 15.83 -1.90
N ASN A 313 9.35 15.87 -2.70
CA ASN A 313 9.40 15.74 -4.16
C ASN A 313 8.84 17.01 -4.81
N ASP A 314 9.34 17.36 -6.00
CA ASP A 314 8.73 18.41 -6.82
C ASP A 314 7.49 17.84 -7.52
N VAL A 315 6.34 17.94 -6.84
CA VAL A 315 5.08 17.36 -7.30
C VAL A 315 4.59 17.99 -8.61
N ASP A 316 4.85 19.28 -8.86
CA ASP A 316 4.44 19.93 -10.10
C ASP A 316 5.29 19.44 -11.28
N ALA A 317 6.61 19.35 -11.11
CA ALA A 317 7.49 18.75 -12.11
C ALA A 317 7.14 17.28 -12.36
N LEU A 318 6.85 16.52 -11.30
CA LEU A 318 6.43 15.13 -11.41
C LEU A 318 5.12 15.00 -12.19
N TYR A 319 4.12 15.82 -11.87
CA TYR A 319 2.83 15.81 -12.55
C TYR A 319 2.98 16.18 -14.04
N ALA A 320 3.79 17.20 -14.36
CA ALA A 320 4.06 17.60 -15.73
C ALA A 320 4.69 16.47 -16.57
N LEU A 321 5.49 15.59 -15.96
CA LEU A 321 6.09 14.42 -16.61
C LEU A 321 5.12 13.23 -16.71
N ALA A 322 4.33 13.01 -15.66
CA ALA A 322 3.48 11.83 -15.52
C ALA A 322 2.14 11.97 -16.28
N ALA A 323 1.55 13.18 -16.30
CA ALA A 323 0.25 13.43 -16.91
C ALA A 323 0.17 13.13 -18.41
N PRO A 324 1.15 13.51 -19.27
CA PRO A 324 1.15 13.14 -20.69
C PRO A 324 1.16 11.63 -20.93
N LYS A 325 1.68 10.86 -19.97
CA LYS A 325 1.72 9.38 -20.00
C LYS A 325 0.53 8.75 -19.27
N ARG A 326 -0.38 9.56 -18.71
CA ARG A 326 -1.53 9.14 -17.91
C ARG A 326 -1.14 8.27 -16.70
N VAL A 327 0.01 8.55 -16.08
CA VAL A 327 0.47 7.90 -14.85
C VAL A 327 0.03 8.73 -13.66
N ALA A 328 -0.93 8.23 -12.90
CA ALA A 328 -1.56 9.00 -11.82
C ALA A 328 -0.61 9.21 -10.62
N LEU A 329 -0.76 10.32 -9.90
CA LEU A 329 -0.05 10.57 -8.65
C LEU A 329 -0.96 10.34 -7.45
N VAL A 330 -0.48 9.54 -6.50
CA VAL A 330 -1.26 9.11 -5.34
C VAL A 330 -0.57 9.56 -4.06
N ARG A 331 -1.39 9.85 -3.05
CA ARG A 331 -0.98 10.42 -1.75
C ARG A 331 -0.28 11.77 -1.89
N ILE A 332 -0.79 12.62 -2.78
CA ILE A 332 -0.32 14.01 -2.85
C ILE A 332 -0.92 14.80 -1.69
N SER A 333 -0.05 15.39 -0.85
CA SER A 333 -0.46 16.34 0.18
C SER A 333 -0.10 17.75 -0.25
N VAL A 334 -0.86 18.73 0.25
CA VAL A 334 -0.60 20.16 0.05
C VAL A 334 -0.66 20.87 1.40
N PRO A 335 -0.05 22.06 1.54
CA PRO A 335 -0.22 22.87 2.74
C PRO A 335 -1.71 23.05 3.05
N LYS A 336 -2.08 22.98 4.34
CA LYS A 336 -3.50 23.10 4.76
C LYS A 336 -4.16 24.38 4.22
N SER A 337 -3.42 25.49 4.10
CA SER A 337 -3.89 26.75 3.52
C SER A 337 -4.24 26.68 2.03
N GLU A 338 -3.76 25.67 1.30
CA GLU A 338 -4.01 25.45 -0.12
C GLU A 338 -5.11 24.41 -0.38
N LEU A 339 -5.65 23.78 0.67
CA LEU A 339 -6.66 22.73 0.55
C LEU A 339 -8.02 23.30 0.14
N ASN A 340 -8.20 23.51 -1.16
CA ASN A 340 -9.44 23.96 -1.80
C ASN A 340 -9.62 23.26 -3.15
N ALA A 341 -10.80 22.68 -3.37
CA ALA A 341 -11.08 21.86 -4.55
C ALA A 341 -10.96 22.63 -5.88
N ALA A 342 -11.46 23.86 -5.94
CA ALA A 342 -11.43 24.67 -7.17
C ALA A 342 -10.00 25.03 -7.56
N ARG A 343 -9.21 25.54 -6.59
CA ARG A 343 -7.81 25.89 -6.80
C ARG A 343 -6.95 24.68 -7.15
N LEU A 344 -7.10 23.57 -6.43
CA LEU A 344 -6.32 22.35 -6.69
C LEU A 344 -6.67 21.72 -8.03
N LYS A 345 -7.91 21.85 -8.49
CA LYS A 345 -8.31 21.40 -9.84
C LYS A 345 -7.72 22.28 -10.95
N GLN A 346 -7.44 23.56 -10.70
CA GLN A 346 -6.70 24.39 -11.66
C GLN A 346 -5.23 23.94 -11.76
N ARG A 347 -4.62 23.55 -10.63
CA ARG A 347 -3.24 23.03 -10.57
C ARG A 347 -3.12 21.63 -11.16
N PHE A 348 -4.03 20.74 -10.80
CA PHE A 348 -4.11 19.36 -11.27
C PHE A 348 -5.55 19.07 -11.76
N PRO A 349 -5.82 19.19 -13.08
CA PRO A 349 -7.18 18.98 -13.60
C PRO A 349 -7.80 17.61 -13.30
N THR A 350 -6.95 16.57 -13.21
CA THR A 350 -7.29 15.17 -12.90
C THR A 350 -5.98 14.38 -12.67
N GLY A 351 -6.01 13.07 -12.48
CA GLY A 351 -4.80 12.25 -12.36
C GLY A 351 -4.13 12.29 -10.99
N VAL A 352 -4.75 12.92 -9.99
CA VAL A 352 -4.20 13.06 -8.64
C VAL A 352 -5.21 12.57 -7.61
N ASN A 353 -4.73 11.83 -6.61
CA ASN A 353 -5.48 11.52 -5.37
C ASN A 353 -4.81 12.24 -4.19
N LEU A 354 -5.58 13.08 -3.51
CA LEU A 354 -5.09 13.94 -2.44
C LEU A 354 -5.21 13.25 -1.07
N VAL A 355 -4.28 13.56 -0.18
CA VAL A 355 -4.35 13.17 1.22
C VAL A 355 -4.15 14.36 2.15
N ALA A 356 -4.80 14.33 3.30
CA ALA A 356 -4.58 15.28 4.39
C ALA A 356 -4.56 14.56 5.74
N ASN A 357 -3.70 15.01 6.65
CA ASN A 357 -3.65 14.50 8.02
C ASN A 357 -4.49 15.39 8.94
N ALA A 358 -5.46 14.79 9.64
CA ALA A 358 -6.22 15.47 10.68
C ALA A 358 -5.62 15.20 12.06
N GLU A 359 -5.74 16.18 12.95
CA GLU A 359 -5.29 16.07 14.35
C GLU A 359 -6.42 15.61 15.30
N SER A 360 -7.66 15.69 14.84
CA SER A 360 -8.87 15.27 15.55
C SER A 360 -10.01 15.05 14.57
N VAL A 361 -11.11 14.45 15.03
CA VAL A 361 -12.31 14.29 14.21
C VAL A 361 -12.89 15.66 13.82
N ALA A 362 -12.92 16.61 14.75
CA ALA A 362 -13.40 17.97 14.48
C ALA A 362 -12.55 18.70 13.41
N HIS A 363 -11.23 18.54 13.47
CA HIS A 363 -10.32 19.10 12.48
C HIS A 363 -10.52 18.46 11.09
N ALA A 364 -10.78 17.15 11.01
CA ALA A 364 -11.09 16.49 9.74
C ALA A 364 -12.35 17.08 9.07
N HIS A 365 -13.42 17.34 9.82
CA HIS A 365 -14.60 18.02 9.29
C HIS A 365 -14.29 19.44 8.82
N ALA A 366 -13.43 20.18 9.54
CA ALA A 366 -13.00 21.51 9.13
C ALA A 366 -12.19 21.47 7.82
N LEU A 367 -11.26 20.52 7.67
CA LEU A 367 -10.48 20.31 6.45
C LEU A 367 -11.39 19.95 5.26
N LEU A 368 -12.34 19.03 5.45
CA LEU A 368 -13.28 18.68 4.40
C LEU A 368 -14.16 19.86 3.99
N LYS A 369 -14.66 20.63 4.97
CA LYS A 369 -15.45 21.84 4.71
C LYS A 369 -14.64 22.89 3.94
N GLN A 370 -13.37 23.10 4.33
CA GLN A 370 -12.47 24.01 3.64
C GLN A 370 -12.21 23.54 2.20
N TYR A 371 -11.96 22.26 2.00
CA TYR A 371 -11.75 21.67 0.68
C TYR A 371 -12.95 21.87 -0.24
N LEU A 372 -14.16 21.68 0.29
CA LEU A 372 -15.42 21.80 -0.46
C LEU A 372 -15.97 23.23 -0.54
N ALA A 373 -15.35 24.19 0.12
CA ALA A 373 -15.80 25.58 0.07
C ALA A 373 -15.73 26.11 -1.37
N SER A 374 -16.80 26.78 -1.80
CA SER A 374 -16.73 27.64 -2.98
C SER A 374 -15.75 28.79 -2.70
N GLU A 375 -14.99 29.21 -3.72
CA GLU A 375 -13.99 30.29 -3.61
C GLU A 375 -14.51 31.53 -2.87
#